data_AF-A0A1G4NS66-F1
#
_entry.id   AF-A0A1G4NS66-F1
#
_cell.length_a   1.000
_cell.length_b   1.000
_cell.length_c   1.000
_cell.angle_alpha   90.00
_cell.angle_beta   90.00
_cell.angle_gamma   90.00
#
_symmetry.space_group_name_H-M   'P 1'
#
loop_
_entity.id
_entity.type
_entity.pdbx_description
1 polymer ?
#
loop_
_entity_poly.entity_id
_entity_poly.type
_entity_poly.pdbx_seq_one_letter_code
_entity_poly.pdbx_strand_id
1 'polypeptide(L)'
;MNWHILQNTLVNISFAISLTSLFTCCISLTFPNIKNLNKINYIQILLINFSLSIMLGSRWIIEKYFPLSNLYESLLFLAWCITTVQIILEKQIQNQMISSVSAPIQMLIIAFASFALPQEMQKATPLVPALHSNWLMMHVTVMMLSYAFLIVGSLLSVLFLVIIQTKNFQNYQQNNEYYMQTNKVLSINKYSLANYSNTKQNNTGIYSLKRGNLLTNLDNLSYRVIGLGFPLLTLGIISGAVWANEAWGSYWSWDPKETWALITWLIFASYLHSRLIKSWQGKKPAILASVGFLIIWICYLGVNFLGQGLHSYGWLS
;
A
#
# COMPACT_ATOMS: atom_id res chain seq x y z
N MET A 1 20.95 15.37 24.88
CA MET A 1 19.70 15.68 24.15
C MET A 1 18.67 14.66 24.57
N ASN A 2 17.46 15.05 24.96
CA ASN A 2 16.47 14.09 25.46
C ASN A 2 15.85 13.36 24.25
N TRP A 3 16.49 12.27 23.83
CA TRP A 3 16.17 11.58 22.57
C TRP A 3 14.73 11.10 22.50
N HIS A 4 14.15 10.65 23.62
CA HIS A 4 12.74 10.27 23.68
C HIS A 4 11.79 11.44 23.36
N ILE A 5 12.12 12.66 23.80
CA ILE A 5 11.33 13.85 23.48
C ILE A 5 11.40 14.13 21.99
N LEU A 6 12.60 14.05 21.38
CA LEU A 6 12.77 14.25 19.95
C LEU A 6 11.98 13.21 19.12
N GLN A 7 12.04 11.94 19.51
CA GLN A 7 11.32 10.88 18.81
C GLN A 7 9.80 11.11 18.88
N ASN A 8 9.29 11.44 20.06
CA ASN A 8 7.87 11.70 20.26
C ASN A 8 7.40 12.96 19.49
N THR A 9 8.20 14.03 19.47
CA THR A 9 7.87 15.22 18.69
C THR A 9 7.85 14.94 17.19
N LEU A 10 8.80 14.15 16.65
CA LEU A 10 8.81 13.76 15.24
C LEU A 10 7.57 12.93 14.85
N VAL A 11 7.14 12.02 15.70
CA VAL A 11 5.92 11.21 15.47
C VAL A 11 4.68 12.10 15.54
N ASN A 12 4.57 12.99 16.52
CA ASN A 12 3.44 13.93 16.62
C ASN A 12 3.39 14.91 15.44
N ILE A 13 4.54 15.38 14.96
CA ILE A 13 4.64 16.18 13.73
C ILE A 13 4.16 15.36 12.54
N SER A 14 4.61 14.11 12.40
CA SER A 14 4.19 13.22 11.32
C SER A 14 2.67 12.98 11.32
N PHE A 15 2.08 12.81 12.51
CA PHE A 15 0.64 12.69 12.70
C PHE A 15 -0.08 13.97 12.25
N ALA A 16 0.34 15.14 12.75
CA ALA A 16 -0.27 16.42 12.38
C ALA A 16 -0.20 16.67 10.86
N ILE A 17 0.94 16.41 10.23
CA ILE A 17 1.09 16.57 8.78
C ILE A 17 0.20 15.56 8.04
N SER A 18 0.12 14.31 8.49
CA SER A 18 -0.76 13.29 7.88
C SER A 18 -2.24 13.66 7.96
N LEU A 19 -2.67 14.28 9.07
CA LEU A 19 -4.02 14.78 9.22
C LEU A 19 -4.28 15.95 8.26
N THR A 20 -3.34 16.89 8.14
CA THR A 20 -3.49 17.98 7.16
C THR A 20 -3.46 17.48 5.72
N SER A 21 -2.71 16.43 5.42
CA SER A 21 -2.67 15.77 4.10
C SER A 21 -4.00 15.12 3.76
N LEU A 22 -4.68 14.50 4.73
CA LEU A 22 -6.04 14.00 4.53
C LEU A 22 -6.97 15.14 4.08
N PHE A 23 -6.96 16.28 4.78
CA PHE A 23 -7.79 17.42 4.43
C PHE A 23 -7.43 18.04 3.08
N THR A 24 -6.15 18.27 2.79
CA THR A 24 -5.73 18.82 1.49
C THR A 24 -6.14 17.88 0.35
N CYS A 25 -6.07 16.57 0.58
CA CYS A 25 -6.49 15.59 -0.42
C CYS A 25 -8.01 15.58 -0.62
N CYS A 26 -8.81 15.63 0.45
CA CYS A 26 -10.26 15.78 0.32
C CYS A 26 -10.64 17.06 -0.45
N ILE A 27 -10.03 18.20 -0.11
CA ILE A 27 -10.28 19.50 -0.77
C ILE A 27 -9.89 19.44 -2.25
N SER A 28 -8.80 18.75 -2.57
CA SER A 28 -8.34 18.62 -3.94
C SER A 28 -9.26 17.77 -4.83
N LEU A 29 -9.89 16.74 -4.25
CA LEU A 29 -10.88 15.92 -4.94
C LEU A 29 -12.16 16.71 -5.23
N THR A 30 -12.57 17.57 -4.30
CA THR A 30 -13.78 18.40 -4.46
C THR A 30 -13.54 19.60 -5.38
N PHE A 31 -12.35 20.19 -5.34
CA PHE A 31 -12.00 21.39 -6.10
C PHE A 31 -10.78 21.17 -7.02
N PRO A 32 -10.94 20.41 -8.13
CA PRO A 32 -9.84 20.05 -9.04
C PRO A 32 -9.23 21.25 -9.79
N ASN A 33 -9.83 22.44 -9.72
CA ASN A 33 -9.31 23.65 -10.35
C ASN A 33 -8.07 24.23 -9.64
N ILE A 34 -7.82 23.89 -8.38
CA ILE A 34 -6.73 24.48 -7.59
C ILE A 34 -5.44 23.65 -7.77
N LYS A 35 -4.67 23.96 -8.81
CA LYS A 35 -3.45 23.21 -9.19
C LYS A 35 -2.36 23.16 -8.10
N ASN A 36 -2.34 24.11 -7.16
CA ASN A 36 -1.31 24.18 -6.12
C ASN A 36 -1.49 23.11 -5.03
N LEU A 37 -2.71 22.61 -4.81
CA LEU A 37 -2.99 21.63 -3.75
C LEU A 37 -2.23 20.31 -3.96
N ASN A 38 -2.04 19.90 -5.21
CA ASN A 38 -1.36 18.65 -5.56
C ASN A 38 0.12 18.71 -5.18
N LYS A 39 0.76 19.86 -5.42
CA LYS A 39 2.15 20.11 -5.02
C LYS A 39 2.28 20.14 -3.51
N ILE A 40 1.34 20.80 -2.82
CA ILE A 40 1.31 20.86 -1.35
C ILE A 40 1.20 19.45 -0.77
N ASN A 41 0.29 18.63 -1.27
CA ASN A 41 0.10 17.27 -0.79
C ASN A 41 1.35 16.40 -1.00
N TYR A 42 1.99 16.48 -2.16
CA TYR A 42 3.25 15.78 -2.42
C TYR A 42 4.36 16.21 -1.44
N ILE A 43 4.47 17.52 -1.15
CA ILE A 43 5.42 18.04 -0.16
C ILE A 43 5.09 17.52 1.24
N GLN A 44 3.81 17.47 1.62
CA GLN A 44 3.38 16.91 2.91
C GLN A 44 3.79 15.44 3.05
N ILE A 45 3.60 14.62 2.01
CA ILE A 45 3.99 13.20 2.03
C ILE A 45 5.51 13.05 2.15
N LEU A 46 6.29 13.87 1.43
CA LEU A 46 7.75 13.91 1.58
C LEU A 46 8.18 14.27 3.00
N LEU A 47 7.56 15.29 3.61
CA LEU A 47 7.84 15.70 4.97
C LEU A 47 7.53 14.60 5.99
N ILE A 48 6.40 13.90 5.82
CA ILE A 48 6.04 12.76 6.69
C ILE A 48 7.09 11.65 6.56
N ASN A 49 7.44 11.28 5.33
CA ASN A 49 8.42 10.22 5.09
C ASN A 49 9.79 10.56 5.69
N PHE A 50 10.21 11.82 5.53
CA PHE A 50 11.46 12.32 6.10
C PHE A 50 11.44 12.32 7.64
N SER A 51 10.34 12.78 8.26
CA SER A 51 10.18 12.75 9.72
C SER A 51 10.25 11.34 10.28
N LEU A 52 9.55 10.38 9.65
CA LEU A 52 9.58 8.97 10.04
C LEU A 52 10.95 8.34 9.84
N SER A 53 11.67 8.72 8.78
CA SER A 53 13.04 8.27 8.54
C SER A 53 14.01 8.74 9.62
N ILE A 54 13.94 10.02 10.02
CA ILE A 54 14.75 10.55 11.13
C ILE A 54 14.40 9.87 12.45
N MET A 55 13.11 9.67 12.70
CA MET A 55 12.63 8.95 13.89
C MET A 55 13.27 7.55 13.94
N LEU A 56 13.03 6.70 12.94
CA LEU A 56 13.53 5.33 12.90
C LEU A 56 15.07 5.29 12.91
N GLY A 57 15.73 6.17 12.18
CA GLY A 57 17.20 6.28 12.18
C GLY A 57 17.76 6.67 13.55
N SER A 58 17.11 7.58 14.26
CA SER A 58 17.51 7.94 15.62
C SER A 58 17.40 6.76 16.58
N ARG A 59 16.33 5.95 16.48
CA ARG A 59 16.19 4.71 17.27
C ARG A 59 17.27 3.69 16.94
N TRP A 60 17.57 3.51 15.66
CA TRP A 60 18.62 2.57 15.25
C TRP A 60 19.98 2.92 15.88
N ILE A 61 20.37 4.19 15.85
CA ILE A 61 21.66 4.64 16.39
C ILE A 61 21.73 4.48 17.92
N ILE A 62 20.64 4.81 18.63
CA ILE A 62 20.61 4.80 20.10
C ILE A 62 20.53 3.38 20.64
N GLU A 63 19.60 2.59 20.11
CA GLU A 63 19.29 1.26 20.63
C GLU A 63 20.19 0.16 20.04
N LYS A 64 21.00 0.49 19.02
CA LYS A 64 21.96 -0.40 18.33
C LYS A 64 21.33 -1.61 17.64
N TYR A 65 20.01 -1.61 17.46
CA TYR A 65 19.28 -2.58 16.66
C TYR A 65 18.34 -1.90 15.66
N PHE A 66 17.95 -2.61 14.61
CA PHE A 66 17.05 -2.08 13.60
C PHE A 66 15.61 -1.99 14.15
N PRO A 67 14.92 -0.83 14.06
CA PRO A 67 13.67 -0.55 14.79
C PRO A 67 12.47 -1.33 14.23
N LEU A 68 12.39 -2.61 14.55
CA LEU A 68 11.30 -3.54 14.21
C LEU A 68 10.93 -4.43 15.41
N SER A 69 11.43 -4.11 16.60
CA SER A 69 11.37 -5.00 17.77
C SER A 69 9.97 -5.11 18.37
N ASN A 70 9.19 -4.03 18.27
CA ASN A 70 7.87 -3.89 18.88
C ASN A 70 6.81 -3.52 17.83
N LEU A 71 5.54 -3.75 18.15
CA LEU A 71 4.38 -3.35 17.36
C LEU A 71 4.41 -1.84 17.02
N TYR A 72 4.81 -1.00 17.98
CA TYR A 72 4.95 0.44 17.74
C TYR A 72 5.96 0.75 16.62
N GLU A 73 7.15 0.16 16.69
CA GLU A 73 8.22 0.39 15.72
C GLU A 73 7.86 -0.17 14.34
N SER A 74 7.29 -1.38 14.30
CA SER A 74 6.83 -2.02 13.08
C SER A 74 5.68 -1.25 12.42
N LEU A 75 4.72 -0.69 13.17
CA LEU A 75 3.67 0.18 12.63
C LEU A 75 4.22 1.47 12.01
N LEU A 76 5.17 2.12 12.67
CA LEU A 76 5.83 3.32 12.11
C LEU A 76 6.68 2.97 10.88
N PHE A 77 7.35 1.83 10.88
CA PHE A 77 8.06 1.31 9.72
C PHE A 77 7.10 1.00 8.56
N LEU A 78 5.92 0.42 8.84
CA LEU A 78 4.88 0.20 7.84
C LEU A 78 4.41 1.52 7.22
N ALA A 79 4.13 2.53 8.05
CA ALA A 79 3.73 3.85 7.59
C ALA A 79 4.82 4.50 6.72
N TRP A 80 6.08 4.32 7.10
CA TRP A 80 7.22 4.76 6.30
C TRP A 80 7.28 4.03 4.95
N CYS A 81 7.12 2.70 4.90
CA CYS A 81 7.06 1.95 3.64
C CYS A 81 5.86 2.33 2.76
N ILE A 82 4.68 2.57 3.35
CA ILE A 82 3.50 3.02 2.59
C ILE A 82 3.75 4.40 1.97
N THR A 83 4.33 5.33 2.73
CA THR A 83 4.66 6.68 2.21
C THR A 83 5.75 6.65 1.16
N THR A 84 6.77 5.77 1.27
CA THR A 84 7.78 5.63 0.20
C THR A 84 7.14 5.10 -1.09
N VAL A 85 6.27 4.10 -1.01
CA VAL A 85 5.53 3.58 -2.17
C VAL A 85 4.66 4.68 -2.79
N GLN A 86 3.95 5.48 -1.98
CA GLN A 86 3.15 6.62 -2.48
C GLN A 86 4.01 7.64 -3.25
N ILE A 87 5.16 8.05 -2.70
CA ILE A 87 6.08 9.00 -3.36
C ILE A 87 6.50 8.46 -4.73
N ILE A 88 6.86 7.18 -4.82
CA ILE A 88 7.25 6.53 -6.07
C ILE A 88 6.10 6.57 -7.08
N LEU A 89 4.88 6.24 -6.65
CA LEU A 89 3.71 6.20 -7.54
C LEU A 89 3.26 7.58 -8.01
N GLU A 90 3.27 8.59 -7.13
CA GLU A 90 2.93 9.97 -7.48
C GLU A 90 3.91 10.55 -8.50
N LYS A 91 5.21 10.23 -8.37
CA LYS A 91 6.22 10.63 -9.35
C LYS A 91 5.98 10.01 -10.73
N GLN A 92 5.46 8.78 -10.80
CA GLN A 92 5.22 8.08 -12.05
C GLN A 92 3.94 8.52 -12.78
N ILE A 93 2.86 8.82 -12.06
CA ILE A 93 1.53 9.03 -12.67
C ILE A 93 1.10 10.50 -12.65
N GLN A 94 1.73 11.34 -11.82
CA GLN A 94 1.33 12.75 -11.60
C GLN A 94 -0.17 12.89 -11.30
N ASN A 95 -0.77 11.87 -10.67
CA ASN A 95 -2.20 11.83 -10.41
C ASN A 95 -2.46 11.76 -8.90
N GLN A 96 -3.26 12.70 -8.42
CA GLN A 96 -3.56 12.93 -7.02
C GLN A 96 -4.42 11.85 -6.36
N MET A 97 -5.14 11.08 -7.18
CA MET A 97 -6.05 10.03 -6.71
C MET A 97 -5.33 8.93 -5.91
N ILE A 98 -4.01 8.80 -6.03
CA ILE A 98 -3.23 7.78 -5.29
C ILE A 98 -3.16 8.16 -3.81
N SER A 99 -2.79 9.41 -3.54
CA SER A 99 -2.73 9.95 -2.18
C SER A 99 -4.09 10.00 -1.50
N SER A 100 -5.19 10.25 -2.21
CA SER A 100 -6.50 10.35 -1.56
C SER A 100 -6.97 9.06 -0.94
N VAL A 101 -6.60 7.93 -1.54
CA VAL A 101 -6.99 6.61 -1.05
C VAL A 101 -6.05 6.14 0.05
N SER A 102 -4.78 6.55 -0.01
CA SER A 102 -3.74 6.05 0.89
C SER A 102 -3.55 6.91 2.14
N ALA A 103 -3.89 8.21 2.08
CA ALA A 103 -3.79 9.14 3.21
C ALA A 103 -4.64 8.74 4.44
N PRO A 104 -5.90 8.26 4.30
CA PRO A 104 -6.67 7.78 5.45
C PRO A 104 -5.97 6.62 6.16
N ILE A 105 -5.44 5.65 5.41
CA ILE A 105 -4.77 4.47 5.97
C ILE A 105 -3.51 4.88 6.72
N GLN A 106 -2.71 5.77 6.14
CA GLN A 106 -1.48 6.25 6.75
C GLN A 106 -1.76 7.02 8.04
N MET A 107 -2.73 7.92 8.02
CA MET A 107 -3.15 8.67 9.20
C MET A 107 -3.63 7.71 10.30
N LEU A 108 -4.44 6.70 9.95
CA LEU A 108 -4.92 5.70 10.92
C LEU A 108 -3.78 4.89 11.55
N ILE A 109 -2.78 4.48 10.77
CA ILE A 109 -1.61 3.75 11.30
C ILE A 109 -0.86 4.61 12.32
N ILE A 110 -0.53 5.85 11.95
CA ILE A 110 0.23 6.75 12.82
C ILE A 110 -0.60 7.09 14.07
N ALA A 111 -1.90 7.35 13.91
CA ALA A 111 -2.82 7.62 15.02
C ALA A 111 -2.93 6.45 15.99
N PHE A 112 -3.07 5.23 15.46
CA PHE A 112 -3.14 4.02 16.26
C PHE A 112 -1.83 3.81 17.03
N ALA A 113 -0.69 4.00 16.37
CA ALA A 113 0.62 3.88 17.02
C ALA A 113 0.82 4.92 18.14
N SER A 114 0.37 6.17 17.96
CA SER A 114 0.58 7.25 18.92
C SER A 114 -0.43 7.28 20.07
N PHE A 115 -1.71 7.00 19.80
CA PHE A 115 -2.80 7.22 20.77
C PHE A 115 -3.40 5.94 21.33
N ALA A 116 -3.44 4.85 20.55
CA ALA A 116 -4.12 3.62 20.99
C ALA A 116 -3.19 2.68 21.76
N LEU A 117 -1.88 2.69 21.47
CA LEU A 117 -0.92 1.83 22.15
C LEU A 117 -0.54 2.38 23.53
N PRO A 118 -0.51 1.53 24.59
CA PRO A 118 -0.04 1.96 25.91
C PRO A 118 1.40 2.45 25.87
N GLN A 119 1.73 3.38 26.78
CA GLN A 119 3.05 3.97 26.87
C GLN A 119 4.18 2.95 27.09
N GLU A 120 3.86 1.80 27.69
CA GLU A 120 4.82 0.70 27.88
C GLU A 120 5.28 0.09 26.55
N MET A 121 4.36 -0.10 25.60
CA MET A 121 4.68 -0.60 24.25
C MET A 121 5.31 0.47 23.35
N GLN A 122 5.25 1.74 23.74
CA GLN A 122 5.93 2.81 23.00
C GLN A 122 7.42 2.92 23.36
N LYS A 123 7.82 2.39 24.53
CA LYS A 123 9.22 2.35 24.99
C LYS A 123 9.98 1.27 24.23
N ALA A 124 11.26 1.54 23.98
CA ALA A 124 12.18 0.54 23.46
C ALA A 124 12.43 -0.49 24.57
N THR A 125 12.05 -1.74 24.33
CA THR A 125 12.32 -2.86 25.22
C THR A 125 13.54 -3.62 24.71
N PRO A 126 14.40 -4.15 25.59
CA PRO A 126 15.52 -4.98 25.17
C PRO A 126 15.01 -6.18 24.36
N LEU A 127 15.72 -6.50 23.28
CA LEU A 127 15.38 -7.60 22.38
C LEU A 127 15.32 -8.92 23.17
N VAL A 128 14.24 -9.67 23.03
CA VAL A 128 14.16 -11.06 23.50
C VAL A 128 15.23 -11.87 22.72
N PRO A 129 15.97 -12.82 23.33
CA PRO A 129 17.12 -13.49 22.70
C PRO A 129 16.87 -14.09 21.29
N ALA A 130 15.63 -14.49 20.97
CA ALA A 130 15.23 -14.97 19.65
C ALA A 130 15.29 -13.89 18.53
N LEU A 131 15.38 -12.60 18.88
CA LEU A 131 15.48 -11.47 17.95
C LEU A 131 16.93 -11.13 17.53
N HIS A 132 17.94 -11.85 18.02
CA HIS A 132 19.33 -11.64 17.63
C HIS A 132 19.72 -12.27 16.29
N SER A 133 18.81 -12.96 15.59
CA SER A 133 19.13 -13.59 14.31
C SER A 133 18.94 -12.63 13.13
N ASN A 134 19.88 -12.67 12.19
CA ASN A 134 19.80 -11.91 10.94
C ASN A 134 18.58 -12.32 10.09
N TRP A 135 18.13 -13.57 10.24
CA TRP A 135 16.95 -14.09 9.53
C TRP A 135 15.66 -13.43 9.98
N LEU A 136 15.47 -13.15 11.27
CA LEU A 136 14.30 -12.42 11.74
C LEU A 136 14.26 -11.01 11.17
N MET A 137 15.41 -10.32 11.17
CA MET A 137 15.50 -8.97 10.62
C MET A 137 15.13 -8.97 9.12
N MET A 138 15.66 -9.92 8.35
CA MET A 138 15.31 -10.05 6.92
C MET A 138 13.82 -10.39 6.75
N HIS A 139 13.30 -11.34 7.52
CA HIS A 139 11.90 -11.74 7.47
C HIS A 139 10.96 -10.56 7.71
N VAL A 140 11.12 -9.86 8.84
CA VAL A 140 10.20 -8.78 9.22
C VAL A 140 10.32 -7.60 8.26
N THR A 141 11.54 -7.18 7.88
CA THR A 141 11.70 -6.08 6.90
C THR A 141 11.03 -6.38 5.56
N VAL A 142 11.23 -7.58 5.01
CA VAL A 142 10.66 -7.99 3.73
C VAL A 142 9.14 -8.17 3.82
N MET A 143 8.62 -8.70 4.92
CA MET A 143 7.17 -8.79 5.17
C MET A 143 6.51 -7.42 5.23
N MET A 144 7.09 -6.46 5.96
CA MET A 144 6.53 -5.12 6.08
C MET A 144 6.59 -4.35 4.76
N LEU A 145 7.68 -4.51 4.00
CA LEU A 145 7.79 -3.95 2.66
C LEU A 145 6.74 -4.55 1.71
N SER A 146 6.54 -5.87 1.75
CA SER A 146 5.51 -6.56 0.99
C SER A 146 4.11 -6.01 1.32
N TYR A 147 3.77 -5.93 2.59
CA TYR A 147 2.48 -5.40 3.04
C TYR A 147 2.26 -3.97 2.57
N ALA A 148 3.27 -3.11 2.58
CA ALA A 148 3.12 -1.76 2.03
C ALA A 148 2.74 -1.77 0.54
N PHE A 149 3.40 -2.57 -0.29
CA PHE A 149 3.03 -2.73 -1.70
C PHE A 149 1.62 -3.31 -1.86
N LEU A 150 1.28 -4.39 -1.14
CA LEU A 150 -0.02 -5.04 -1.25
C LEU A 150 -1.18 -4.15 -0.76
N ILE A 151 -0.97 -3.39 0.33
CA ILE A 151 -1.93 -2.41 0.84
C ILE A 151 -2.17 -1.30 -0.18
N VAL A 152 -1.12 -0.65 -0.68
CA VAL A 152 -1.28 0.44 -1.67
C VAL A 152 -1.89 -0.10 -2.97
N GLY A 153 -1.43 -1.26 -3.42
CA GLY A 153 -1.94 -1.94 -4.61
C GLY A 153 -3.43 -2.29 -4.52
N SER A 154 -3.87 -2.80 -3.37
CA SER A 154 -5.28 -3.12 -3.13
C SER A 154 -6.16 -1.87 -2.95
N LEU A 155 -5.64 -0.82 -2.32
CA LEU A 155 -6.32 0.49 -2.23
C LEU A 155 -6.58 1.08 -3.64
N LEU A 156 -5.63 0.96 -4.57
CA LEU A 156 -5.84 1.33 -5.97
C LEU A 156 -6.96 0.53 -6.66
N SER A 157 -7.07 -0.77 -6.35
CA SER A 157 -8.18 -1.62 -6.81
C SER A 157 -9.52 -1.21 -6.20
N VAL A 158 -9.54 -0.85 -4.91
CA VAL A 158 -10.74 -0.32 -4.25
C VAL A 158 -11.19 0.99 -4.92
N LEU A 159 -10.25 1.92 -5.19
CA LEU A 159 -10.55 3.15 -5.91
C LEU A 159 -11.14 2.86 -7.30
N PHE A 160 -10.55 1.91 -8.04
CA PHE A 160 -11.06 1.49 -9.33
C PHE A 160 -12.51 0.99 -9.22
N LEU A 161 -12.84 0.17 -8.21
CA LEU A 161 -14.22 -0.28 -7.97
C LEU A 161 -15.16 0.87 -7.64
N VAL A 162 -14.75 1.82 -6.80
CA VAL A 162 -15.59 2.98 -6.42
C VAL A 162 -15.92 3.83 -7.65
N ILE A 163 -14.95 4.05 -8.55
CA ILE A 163 -15.16 4.83 -9.79
C ILE A 163 -16.04 4.07 -10.79
N ILE A 164 -15.99 2.74 -10.80
CA ILE A 164 -16.84 1.90 -11.65
C ILE A 164 -18.26 1.80 -11.10
N GLN A 165 -18.43 1.58 -9.80
CA GLN A 165 -19.76 1.42 -9.21
C GLN A 165 -20.60 2.68 -9.32
N THR A 166 -19.96 3.84 -9.30
CA THR A 166 -20.62 5.12 -9.52
C THR A 166 -21.14 5.34 -10.94
N LYS A 167 -20.66 4.62 -11.99
CA LYS A 167 -21.13 4.80 -13.39
C LYS A 167 -21.13 3.51 -14.23
N ASN A 168 -22.22 3.25 -14.97
CA ASN A 168 -22.48 2.01 -15.73
C ASN A 168 -21.25 1.31 -16.36
N PHE A 169 -21.03 0.05 -15.95
CA PHE A 169 -19.92 -0.85 -16.32
C PHE A 169 -19.81 -1.16 -17.83
N GLN A 170 -20.90 -1.05 -18.59
CA GLN A 170 -20.96 -1.42 -20.00
C GLN A 170 -19.93 -0.67 -20.88
N ASN A 171 -19.55 0.57 -20.51
CA ASN A 171 -18.57 1.35 -21.28
C ASN A 171 -17.09 0.95 -21.04
N TYR A 172 -16.77 0.15 -20.02
CA TYR A 172 -15.38 -0.23 -19.72
C TYR A 172 -14.91 -1.45 -20.53
N GLN A 173 -15.75 -2.48 -20.66
CA GLN A 173 -15.43 -3.67 -21.47
C GLN A 173 -15.33 -3.34 -22.97
N GLN A 174 -16.24 -2.51 -23.49
CA GLN A 174 -16.21 -2.07 -24.89
C GLN A 174 -14.93 -1.27 -25.21
N ASN A 175 -14.49 -0.36 -24.34
CA ASN A 175 -13.29 0.44 -24.60
C ASN A 175 -12.00 -0.39 -24.61
N ASN A 176 -11.84 -1.39 -23.74
CA ASN A 176 -10.65 -2.25 -23.75
C ASN A 176 -10.51 -3.08 -25.03
N GLU A 177 -11.62 -3.55 -25.61
CA GLU A 177 -11.61 -4.23 -26.92
C GLU A 177 -11.28 -3.24 -28.06
N TYR A 178 -11.86 -2.03 -28.04
CA TYR A 178 -11.56 -0.98 -29.01
C TYR A 178 -10.10 -0.48 -28.96
N TYR A 179 -9.48 -0.38 -27.78
CA TYR A 179 -8.06 0.04 -27.64
C TYR A 179 -7.08 -1.03 -28.14
N MET A 180 -7.40 -2.32 -27.99
CA MET A 180 -6.60 -3.41 -28.57
C MET A 180 -6.71 -3.43 -30.11
N GLN A 181 -7.87 -3.07 -30.66
CA GLN A 181 -8.11 -3.09 -32.10
C GLN A 181 -7.56 -1.84 -32.81
N THR A 182 -7.64 -0.65 -32.18
CA THR A 182 -7.09 0.60 -32.73
C THR A 182 -5.57 0.63 -32.76
N ASN A 183 -4.86 0.08 -31.77
CA ASN A 183 -3.39 -0.02 -31.83
C ASN A 183 -2.90 -0.92 -32.98
N LYS A 184 -3.71 -1.89 -33.41
CA LYS A 184 -3.42 -2.74 -34.58
C LYS A 184 -3.69 -2.03 -35.91
N VAL A 185 -4.55 -1.00 -35.93
CA VAL A 185 -4.93 -0.21 -37.12
C VAL A 185 -4.10 1.07 -37.25
N LEU A 186 -3.67 1.69 -36.14
CA LEU A 186 -2.82 2.90 -36.11
C LEU A 186 -1.39 2.66 -36.63
N SER A 187 -0.91 1.41 -36.63
CA SER A 187 0.34 1.05 -37.31
C SER A 187 0.21 1.00 -38.84
N ILE A 188 -1.01 0.88 -39.37
CA ILE A 188 -1.28 0.74 -40.81
C ILE A 188 -1.56 2.11 -41.46
N ASN A 189 -2.22 3.04 -40.76
CA ASN A 189 -2.73 4.28 -41.37
C ASN A 189 -1.84 5.53 -41.19
N LYS A 190 -0.57 5.38 -40.78
CA LYS A 190 0.35 6.52 -40.63
C LYS A 190 0.68 7.25 -41.95
N TYR A 191 0.32 6.68 -43.09
CA TYR A 191 0.59 7.24 -44.42
C TYR A 191 -0.59 7.97 -45.08
N SER A 192 -1.80 7.97 -44.50
CA SER A 192 -3.02 8.44 -45.22
C SER A 192 -3.86 9.52 -44.52
N LEU A 193 -3.40 10.11 -43.42
CA LEU A 193 -4.21 11.03 -42.58
C LEU A 193 -3.83 12.52 -42.67
N ALA A 194 -3.18 12.95 -43.77
CA ALA A 194 -2.85 14.38 -43.96
C ALA A 194 -4.05 15.25 -44.38
N ASN A 195 -5.17 14.66 -44.83
CA ASN A 195 -6.30 15.41 -45.36
C ASN A 195 -7.60 14.97 -44.69
N TYR A 196 -7.99 15.65 -43.61
CA TYR A 196 -9.40 15.99 -43.34
C TYR A 196 -9.46 16.94 -42.13
N SER A 197 -9.48 18.24 -42.43
CA SER A 197 -9.97 19.25 -41.50
C SER A 197 -11.51 19.25 -41.52
N ASN A 198 -12.09 19.60 -40.36
CA ASN A 198 -13.52 19.79 -40.05
C ASN A 198 -14.31 18.56 -39.59
N THR A 199 -14.59 18.51 -38.29
CA THR A 199 -15.95 18.27 -37.75
C THR A 199 -16.08 18.94 -36.39
N LYS A 200 -17.16 19.72 -36.24
CA LYS A 200 -17.63 20.27 -34.96
C LYS A 200 -18.06 19.12 -34.03
N GLN A 201 -17.80 19.32 -32.73
CA GLN A 201 -18.48 18.73 -31.58
C GLN A 201 -18.43 17.20 -31.38
N ASN A 202 -17.66 16.77 -30.37
CA ASN A 202 -18.02 15.67 -29.46
C ASN A 202 -17.20 15.74 -28.16
N ASN A 203 -17.42 16.81 -27.36
CA ASN A 203 -16.75 16.95 -26.06
C ASN A 203 -17.09 15.78 -25.11
N THR A 204 -18.28 15.18 -25.21
CA THR A 204 -18.71 14.00 -24.43
C THR A 204 -17.87 12.75 -24.71
N GLY A 205 -17.45 12.54 -25.96
CA GLY A 205 -16.57 11.44 -26.37
C GLY A 205 -15.15 11.59 -25.80
N ILE A 206 -14.59 12.80 -25.83
CA ILE A 206 -13.23 13.08 -25.32
C ILE A 206 -13.14 12.87 -23.80
N TYR A 207 -14.16 13.28 -23.03
CA TYR A 207 -14.22 13.00 -21.59
C TYR A 207 -14.38 11.50 -21.29
N SER A 208 -15.12 10.76 -22.13
CA SER A 208 -15.27 9.32 -21.98
C SER A 208 -13.96 8.55 -22.24
N LEU A 209 -13.18 8.96 -23.24
CA LEU A 209 -11.89 8.37 -23.61
C LEU A 209 -10.80 8.67 -22.58
N LYS A 210 -10.71 9.92 -22.10
CA LYS A 210 -9.75 10.30 -21.05
C LYS A 210 -10.02 9.55 -19.74
N ARG A 211 -11.29 9.21 -19.47
CA ARG A 211 -11.71 8.43 -18.30
C ARG A 211 -11.47 6.92 -18.45
N GLY A 212 -11.69 6.36 -19.65
CA GLY A 212 -11.30 4.99 -19.97
C GLY A 212 -9.82 4.76 -19.70
N ASN A 213 -8.98 5.69 -20.17
CA ASN A 213 -7.53 5.68 -19.89
C ASN A 213 -7.19 5.77 -18.39
N LEU A 214 -7.94 6.55 -17.59
CA LEU A 214 -7.68 6.64 -16.16
C LEU A 214 -8.00 5.33 -15.42
N LEU A 215 -9.13 4.69 -15.76
CA LEU A 215 -9.52 3.41 -15.16
C LEU A 215 -8.58 2.28 -15.53
N THR A 216 -8.16 2.19 -16.79
CA THR A 216 -7.16 1.20 -17.23
C THR A 216 -5.81 1.46 -16.60
N ASN A 217 -5.40 2.73 -16.44
CA ASN A 217 -4.17 3.08 -15.74
C ASN A 217 -4.19 2.68 -14.27
N LEU A 218 -5.28 2.94 -13.54
CA LEU A 218 -5.42 2.55 -12.14
C LEU A 218 -5.39 1.03 -11.95
N ASP A 219 -6.11 0.30 -12.80
CA ASP A 219 -6.15 -1.16 -12.79
C ASP A 219 -4.77 -1.78 -13.12
N ASN A 220 -4.10 -1.26 -14.16
CA ASN A 220 -2.74 -1.69 -14.51
C ASN A 220 -1.72 -1.35 -13.42
N LEU A 221 -1.86 -0.19 -12.78
CA LEU A 221 -1.00 0.20 -11.68
C LEU A 221 -1.19 -0.72 -10.48
N SER A 222 -2.44 -0.99 -10.09
CA SER A 222 -2.77 -1.92 -9.02
C SER A 222 -2.14 -3.30 -9.28
N TYR A 223 -2.27 -3.82 -10.51
CA TYR A 223 -1.63 -5.07 -10.90
C TYR A 223 -0.10 -5.02 -10.77
N ARG A 224 0.57 -3.95 -11.22
CA ARG A 224 2.03 -3.82 -11.10
C ARG A 224 2.49 -3.73 -9.65
N VAL A 225 1.79 -2.94 -8.83
CA VAL A 225 2.13 -2.73 -7.42
C VAL A 225 1.93 -4.03 -6.62
N ILE A 226 0.80 -4.74 -6.82
CA ILE A 226 0.57 -6.05 -6.21
C ILE A 226 1.58 -7.09 -6.73
N GLY A 227 1.92 -7.03 -8.02
CA GLY A 227 2.93 -7.88 -8.64
C GLY A 227 4.33 -7.70 -8.06
N LEU A 228 4.66 -6.51 -7.50
CA LEU A 228 5.89 -6.28 -6.74
C LEU A 228 5.77 -6.78 -5.29
N GLY A 229 4.60 -6.61 -4.66
CA GLY A 229 4.37 -7.04 -3.29
C GLY A 229 4.35 -8.56 -3.11
N PHE A 230 3.81 -9.30 -4.07
CA PHE A 230 3.61 -10.76 -3.95
C PHE A 230 4.91 -11.59 -3.91
N PRO A 231 5.94 -11.34 -4.75
CA PRO A 231 7.24 -11.98 -4.61
C PRO A 231 7.91 -11.66 -3.27
N LEU A 232 7.80 -10.41 -2.80
CA LEU A 232 8.28 -10.03 -1.47
C LEU A 232 7.55 -10.79 -0.36
N LEU A 233 6.24 -10.99 -0.47
CA LEU A 233 5.46 -11.80 0.48
C LEU A 233 6.00 -13.23 0.52
N THR A 234 6.27 -13.80 -0.66
CA THR A 234 6.78 -15.16 -0.79
C THR A 234 8.16 -15.29 -0.14
N LEU A 235 9.07 -14.35 -0.40
CA LEU A 235 10.38 -14.29 0.26
C LEU A 235 10.26 -14.11 1.78
N GLY A 236 9.30 -13.30 2.22
CA GLY A 236 8.97 -13.12 3.62
C GLY A 236 8.52 -14.42 4.28
N ILE A 237 7.58 -15.17 3.68
CA ILE A 237 7.11 -16.46 4.21
C ILE A 237 8.26 -17.49 4.25
N ILE A 238 9.07 -17.60 3.19
CA ILE A 238 10.20 -18.54 3.14
C ILE A 238 11.24 -18.20 4.22
N SER A 239 11.61 -16.93 4.35
CA SER A 239 12.56 -16.50 5.39
C SER A 239 12.01 -16.66 6.80
N GLY A 240 10.70 -16.50 6.98
CA GLY A 240 10.01 -16.77 8.24
C GLY A 240 10.07 -18.24 8.63
N ALA A 241 9.85 -19.15 7.66
CA ALA A 241 9.97 -20.59 7.90
C ALA A 241 11.39 -21.01 8.30
N VAL A 242 12.42 -20.43 7.67
CA VAL A 242 13.83 -20.68 8.05
C VAL A 242 14.09 -20.21 9.47
N TRP A 243 13.64 -19.00 9.82
CA TRP A 243 13.75 -18.49 11.19
C TRP A 243 12.98 -19.34 12.20
N ALA A 244 11.77 -19.80 11.88
CA ALA A 244 10.96 -20.64 12.76
C ALA A 244 11.68 -21.95 13.09
N ASN A 245 12.38 -22.53 12.12
CA ASN A 245 13.18 -23.73 12.35
C ASN A 245 14.39 -23.46 13.26
N GLU A 246 15.04 -22.30 13.13
CA GLU A 246 16.12 -21.90 14.04
C GLU A 246 15.63 -21.61 15.47
N ALA A 247 14.44 -21.02 15.61
CA ALA A 247 13.90 -20.59 16.91
C ALA A 247 13.16 -21.72 17.66
N TRP A 248 12.40 -22.54 16.95
CA TRP A 248 11.46 -23.51 17.53
C TRP A 248 11.67 -24.95 17.03
N GLY A 249 12.62 -25.18 16.12
CA GLY A 249 12.92 -26.52 15.58
C GLY A 249 11.90 -27.07 14.57
N SER A 250 10.98 -26.23 14.07
CA SER A 250 10.05 -26.56 13.00
C SER A 250 9.90 -25.39 12.02
N TYR A 251 9.78 -25.69 10.72
CA TYR A 251 9.57 -24.69 9.67
C TYR A 251 8.16 -24.08 9.66
N TRP A 252 7.18 -24.79 10.19
CA TRP A 252 5.78 -24.38 10.21
C TRP A 252 5.07 -25.06 11.37
N SER A 253 4.27 -24.29 12.09
CA SER A 253 3.57 -24.69 13.31
C SER A 253 2.05 -24.51 13.24
N TRP A 254 1.51 -24.02 12.11
CA TRP A 254 0.08 -23.73 11.92
C TRP A 254 -0.46 -22.76 12.97
N ASP A 255 0.40 -21.89 13.48
CA ASP A 255 -0.07 -20.84 14.36
C ASP A 255 -0.98 -19.87 13.58
N PRO A 256 -1.79 -19.05 14.29
CA PRO A 256 -2.70 -18.16 13.58
C PRO A 256 -1.96 -17.19 12.64
N LYS A 257 -0.75 -16.72 12.97
CA LYS A 257 -0.02 -15.77 12.10
C LYS A 257 0.43 -16.42 10.79
N GLU A 258 1.04 -17.59 10.87
CA GLU A 258 1.43 -18.42 9.75
C GLU A 258 0.21 -18.77 8.87
N THR A 259 -0.89 -19.19 9.50
CA THR A 259 -2.14 -19.54 8.80
C THR A 259 -2.72 -18.34 8.04
N TRP A 260 -2.80 -17.17 8.68
CA TRP A 260 -3.29 -15.95 8.02
C TRP A 260 -2.32 -15.42 6.95
N ALA A 261 -1.01 -15.63 7.11
CA ALA A 261 -0.02 -15.31 6.07
C ALA A 261 -0.22 -16.20 4.83
N LEU A 262 -0.50 -17.50 5.01
CA LEU A 262 -0.82 -18.42 3.92
C LEU A 262 -2.15 -18.05 3.22
N ILE A 263 -3.18 -17.68 3.99
CA ILE A 263 -4.45 -17.18 3.42
C ILE A 263 -4.21 -15.91 2.59
N THR A 264 -3.42 -14.97 3.11
CA THR A 264 -3.04 -13.74 2.39
C THR A 264 -2.34 -14.08 1.07
N TRP A 265 -1.40 -15.01 1.11
CA TRP A 265 -0.68 -15.47 -0.07
C TRP A 265 -1.62 -16.07 -1.13
N LEU A 266 -2.53 -16.97 -0.72
CA LEU A 266 -3.50 -17.59 -1.63
C LEU A 266 -4.41 -16.56 -2.32
N ILE A 267 -4.82 -15.52 -1.60
CA ILE A 267 -5.70 -14.49 -2.15
C ILE A 267 -4.97 -13.64 -3.18
N PHE A 268 -3.74 -13.21 -2.90
CA PHE A 268 -2.98 -12.45 -3.90
C PHE A 268 -2.49 -13.33 -5.07
N ALA A 269 -2.21 -14.61 -4.83
CA ALA A 269 -1.97 -15.58 -5.90
C ALA A 269 -3.20 -15.73 -6.80
N SER A 270 -4.39 -15.88 -6.22
CA SER A 270 -5.64 -15.96 -6.96
C SER A 270 -5.95 -14.66 -7.71
N TYR A 271 -5.58 -13.50 -7.15
CA TYR A 271 -5.70 -12.20 -7.81
C TYR A 271 -4.83 -12.16 -9.06
N LEU A 272 -3.53 -12.46 -8.94
CA LEU A 272 -2.61 -12.46 -10.07
C LEU A 272 -3.04 -13.48 -11.12
N HIS A 273 -3.48 -14.67 -10.70
CA HIS A 273 -4.00 -15.70 -11.59
C HIS A 273 -5.25 -15.21 -12.34
N SER A 274 -6.18 -14.54 -11.65
CA SER A 274 -7.38 -13.97 -12.28
C SER A 274 -7.05 -12.91 -13.34
N ARG A 275 -5.93 -12.19 -13.20
CA ARG A 275 -5.46 -11.21 -14.19
C ARG A 275 -4.89 -11.84 -15.46
N LEU A 276 -4.45 -13.11 -15.40
CA LEU A 276 -4.02 -13.87 -16.57
C LEU A 276 -5.22 -14.42 -17.37
N ILE A 277 -6.39 -14.54 -16.73
CA ILE A 277 -7.62 -15.06 -17.33
C ILE A 277 -8.38 -13.93 -18.05
N LYS A 278 -8.47 -14.00 -19.38
CA LYS A 278 -9.16 -12.98 -20.21
C LYS A 278 -10.60 -12.69 -19.81
N SER A 279 -11.34 -13.68 -19.28
CA SER A 279 -12.75 -13.51 -18.89
C SER A 279 -12.97 -12.81 -17.53
N TRP A 280 -11.90 -12.55 -16.77
CA TRP A 280 -11.95 -11.92 -15.45
C TRP A 280 -11.31 -10.53 -15.47
N GLN A 281 -11.58 -9.70 -16.48
CA GLN A 281 -11.03 -8.34 -16.51
C GLN A 281 -11.85 -7.32 -15.71
N GLY A 282 -11.16 -6.38 -15.08
CA GLY A 282 -11.76 -5.25 -14.35
C GLY A 282 -12.33 -5.64 -12.99
N LYS A 283 -13.66 -5.82 -12.90
CA LYS A 283 -14.38 -5.85 -11.61
C LYS A 283 -14.00 -7.04 -10.71
N LYS A 284 -13.90 -8.25 -11.26
CA LYS A 284 -13.67 -9.47 -10.46
C LYS A 284 -12.30 -9.48 -9.76
N PRO A 285 -11.17 -9.19 -10.44
CA PRO A 285 -9.87 -9.07 -9.77
C PRO A 285 -9.85 -7.96 -8.74
N ALA A 286 -10.47 -6.81 -9.04
CA ALA A 286 -10.47 -5.70 -8.10
C ALA A 286 -11.23 -6.02 -6.79
N ILE A 287 -12.28 -6.87 -6.85
CA ILE A 287 -12.95 -7.40 -5.66
C ILE A 287 -11.99 -8.30 -4.87
N LEU A 288 -11.27 -9.20 -5.54
CA LEU A 288 -10.28 -10.06 -4.91
C LEU A 288 -9.18 -9.26 -4.19
N ALA A 289 -8.65 -8.21 -4.83
CA ALA A 289 -7.67 -7.32 -4.22
C ALA A 289 -8.26 -6.57 -3.02
N SER A 290 -9.52 -6.15 -3.08
CA SER A 290 -10.22 -5.48 -1.97
C SER A 290 -10.42 -6.41 -0.77
N VAL A 291 -10.70 -7.69 -1.00
CA VAL A 291 -10.74 -8.71 0.06
C VAL A 291 -9.34 -8.93 0.65
N GLY A 292 -8.32 -8.98 -0.20
CA GLY A 292 -6.92 -9.07 0.23
C GLY A 292 -6.49 -7.92 1.16
N PHE A 293 -6.96 -6.69 0.89
CA PHE A 293 -6.72 -5.54 1.77
C PHE A 293 -7.14 -5.81 3.23
N LEU A 294 -8.36 -6.30 3.43
CA LEU A 294 -8.88 -6.60 4.78
C LEU A 294 -8.09 -7.71 5.46
N ILE A 295 -7.67 -8.71 4.69
CA ILE A 295 -6.99 -9.89 5.21
C ILE A 295 -5.55 -9.58 5.63
N ILE A 296 -4.87 -8.63 4.98
CA ILE A 296 -3.57 -8.12 5.46
C ILE A 296 -3.72 -7.54 6.87
N TRP A 297 -4.78 -6.76 7.14
CA TRP A 297 -5.00 -6.19 8.47
C TRP A 297 -5.33 -7.25 9.52
N ILE A 298 -6.09 -8.28 9.16
CA ILE A 298 -6.36 -9.41 10.04
C ILE A 298 -5.05 -10.17 10.35
N CYS A 299 -4.23 -10.43 9.33
CA CYS A 299 -2.95 -11.11 9.50
C CYS A 299 -1.97 -10.29 10.35
N TYR A 300 -1.89 -8.98 10.13
CA TYR A 300 -0.90 -8.11 10.76
C TYR A 300 -1.30 -7.68 12.18
N LEU A 301 -2.54 -7.19 12.36
CA LEU A 301 -3.05 -6.72 13.66
C LEU A 301 -3.99 -7.72 14.33
N GLY A 302 -4.90 -8.34 13.58
CA GLY A 302 -5.95 -9.21 14.12
C GLY A 302 -5.41 -10.37 14.95
N VAL A 303 -4.35 -11.03 14.48
CA VAL A 303 -3.75 -12.15 15.22
C VAL A 303 -3.08 -11.70 16.53
N ASN A 304 -2.56 -10.47 16.59
CA ASN A 304 -2.01 -9.95 17.84
C ASN A 304 -3.09 -9.74 18.92
N PHE A 305 -4.36 -9.52 18.53
CA PHE A 305 -5.48 -9.40 19.47
C PHE A 305 -6.04 -10.74 19.94
N LEU A 306 -5.82 -11.82 19.19
CA LEU A 306 -6.30 -13.15 19.57
C LEU A 306 -5.50 -13.77 20.73
N GLY A 307 -4.34 -13.20 21.09
CA GLY A 307 -3.55 -13.60 22.26
C GLY A 307 -2.99 -15.03 22.21
N GLN A 308 -3.14 -15.74 21.08
CA GLN A 308 -2.73 -17.13 20.90
C GLN A 308 -1.59 -17.22 19.88
N GLY A 309 -0.50 -17.89 20.25
CA GLY A 309 0.64 -18.19 19.39
C GLY A 309 1.98 -17.68 19.94
N LEU A 310 3.07 -18.28 19.45
CA LEU A 310 4.46 -17.95 19.83
C LEU A 310 4.92 -16.56 19.37
N HIS A 311 4.06 -15.87 18.62
CA HIS A 311 4.26 -14.51 18.12
C HIS A 311 3.39 -13.45 18.82
N SER A 312 2.75 -13.77 19.94
CA SER A 312 2.03 -12.77 20.72
C SER A 312 3.02 -11.79 21.37
N TYR A 313 3.15 -10.60 20.80
CA TYR A 313 3.92 -9.48 21.37
C TYR A 313 2.96 -8.36 21.85
N GLY A 314 1.67 -8.68 22.08
CA GLY A 314 0.59 -7.68 22.14
C GLY A 314 -0.33 -7.76 23.37
N TRP A 315 -0.32 -6.64 24.13
CA TRP A 315 -1.40 -5.93 24.85
C TRP A 315 -2.32 -6.64 25.88
N LEU A 316 -2.71 -7.90 25.68
CA LEU A 316 -3.66 -8.63 26.56
C LEU A 316 -3.03 -9.88 27.20
N SER A 317 -1.71 -10.00 27.17
CA SER A 317 -0.97 -11.03 27.92
C SER A 317 -0.62 -10.54 29.32
#